data_AF-A0A7K2XZG0-F1
#
_entry.id   AF-A0A7K2XZG0-F1
#
_cell.length_a   1.000
_cell.length_b   1.000
_cell.length_c   1.000
_cell.angle_alpha   90.00
_cell.angle_beta   90.00
_cell.angle_gamma   90.00
#
_symmetry.space_group_name_H-M   'P 1'
#
loop_
_entity.id
_entity.type
_entity.pdbx_description
1 polymer ?
#
loop_
_entity_poly.entity_id
_entity_poly.type
_entity_poly.pdbx_seq_one_letter_code
_entity_poly.pdbx_strand_id
1 'polypeptide(L)' 'MPGRAVVERLPDGTEHRTGIWYANQKARRDRPDRAQLATLADLGVDWAR' A
#
# COMPACT_ATOMS: atom_id res chain seq x y z
N MET A 1 3.71 -5.80 7.65
CA MET A 1 3.61 -5.34 6.24
C MET A 1 3.50 -6.54 5.31
N PRO A 2 2.63 -6.50 4.28
CA PRO A 2 2.37 -7.65 3.42
C PRO A 2 3.59 -8.06 2.60
N GLY A 3 3.77 -9.37 2.41
CA GLY A 3 4.78 -9.91 1.50
C GLY A 3 4.45 -9.60 0.04
N ARG A 4 5.46 -9.61 -0.85
CA ARG A 4 5.29 -9.22 -2.27
C ARG A 4 4.25 -10.07 -3.02
N ALA A 5 4.04 -11.32 -2.63
CA ALA A 5 3.11 -12.24 -3.26
C ALA A 5 1.67 -12.15 -2.73
N VAL A 6 1.38 -11.26 -1.78
CA VAL A 6 0.02 -11.12 -1.22
C VAL A 6 -0.95 -10.65 -2.31
N VAL A 7 -2.02 -11.42 -2.46
CA VAL A 7 -3.19 -11.14 -3.30
C VAL A 7 -4.42 -11.17 -2.40
N GLU A 8 -5.23 -10.12 -2.47
CA GLU A 8 -6.51 -10.03 -1.75
C GLU A 8 -7.66 -10.16 -2.75
N ARG A 9 -8.69 -10.92 -2.38
CA ARG A 9 -9.92 -11.00 -3.17
C ARG A 9 -10.93 -10.01 -2.60
N LEU A 10 -11.31 -9.02 -3.41
CA LEU A 10 -12.27 -8.00 -3.05
C LEU A 10 -13.71 -8.55 -3.05
N PRO A 11 -14.67 -7.87 -2.42
CA PRO A 11 -16.07 -8.34 -2.33
C PRO A 11 -16.76 -8.54 -3.68
N ASP A 12 -16.32 -7.86 -4.73
CA ASP A 12 -16.79 -8.02 -6.11
C ASP A 12 -16.15 -9.23 -6.83
N GLY A 13 -15.30 -9.99 -6.13
CA GLY A 13 -14.58 -11.15 -6.66
C GLY A 13 -13.26 -10.79 -7.35
N THR A 14 -12.91 -9.51 -7.48
CA THR A 14 -11.66 -9.05 -8.10
C THR A 14 -10.44 -9.44 -7.26
N GLU A 15 -9.38 -9.93 -7.90
CA GLU A 15 -8.10 -10.15 -7.22
C GLU A 15 -7.20 -8.91 -7.32
N HIS A 16 -6.88 -8.33 -6.16
CA HIS A 16 -5.97 -7.21 -6.03
C HIS A 16 -4.59 -7.68 -5.56
N ARG A 17 -3.53 -7.36 -6.31
CA ARG A 17 -2.14 -7.70 -5.97
C ARG A 17 -1.56 -6.74 -4.92
N THR A 18 -2.10 -6.76 -3.71
CA THR A 18 -1.75 -5.84 -2.61
C THR A 18 -0.25 -5.82 -2.31
N GLY A 19 0.41 -6.98 -2.32
CA GLY A 19 1.86 -7.06 -2.08
C GLY A 19 2.69 -6.30 -3.11
N ILE A 20 2.27 -6.35 -4.38
CA ILE A 20 2.91 -5.62 -5.48
C ILE A 20 2.60 -4.12 -5.39
N TRP A 21 1.34 -3.77 -5.14
CA TRP A 21 0.94 -2.38 -4.96
C TRP A 21 1.74 -1.72 -3.83
N TYR A 22 1.81 -2.36 -2.67
CA TYR A 22 2.55 -1.85 -1.52
C TYR A 22 4.06 -1.69 -1.81
N ALA A 23 4.67 -2.68 -2.46
CA ALA A 23 6.08 -2.59 -2.87
C ALA A 23 6.33 -1.39 -3.82
N ASN A 24 5.40 -1.14 -4.75
CA ASN A 24 5.49 -0.01 -5.66
C ASN A 24 5.28 1.34 -4.95
N GLN A 25 4.36 1.41 -3.99
CA GLN A 25 4.18 2.61 -3.14
C GLN A 25 5.48 2.96 -2.41
N LYS A 26 6.10 1.97 -1.75
CA LYS A 26 7.37 2.17 -1.03
C LYS A 26 8.52 2.60 -1.94
N ALA A 27 8.58 2.03 -3.15
CA ALA A 27 9.60 2.38 -4.15
C ALA A 27 9.45 3.82 -4.68
N ARG A 28 8.22 4.36 -4.65
CA ARG A 28 7.86 5.70 -5.16
C ARG A 28 7.37 6.62 -4.04
N ARG A 29 7.92 6.44 -2.83
CA ARG A 29 7.52 7.17 -1.61
C ARG A 29 7.74 8.68 -1.67
N ASP A 30 8.43 9.16 -2.70
CA ASP A 30 8.66 10.57 -3.02
C ASP A 30 7.47 11.25 -3.73
N ARG A 31 6.52 10.47 -4.25
CA ARG A 31 5.38 10.98 -5.01
C ARG A 31 4.14 11.38 -4.21
N PRO A 32 3.75 10.67 -3.13
CA PRO A 32 2.53 10.99 -2.41
C PRO A 32 2.63 12.37 -1.76
N ASP A 33 1.52 13.11 -1.75
CA ASP A 33 1.43 14.34 -0.98
C ASP A 33 1.31 14.07 0.53
N ARG A 34 1.32 15.13 1.34
CA ARG A 34 1.25 15.02 2.80
C ARG A 34 -0.03 14.35 3.30
N ALA A 35 -1.16 14.57 2.63
CA ALA A 35 -2.43 13.97 3.04
C ALA A 35 -2.44 12.47 2.75
N GLN A 36 -1.87 12.06 1.61
CA GLN A 36 -1.69 10.66 1.25
C GLN A 36 -0.71 9.95 2.19
N LEU A 37 0.41 10.58 2.55
CA LEU A 37 1.35 10.03 3.53
C LEU A 37 0.71 9.86 4.91
N ALA A 38 -0.03 10.87 5.40
CA ALA A 38 -0.76 10.78 6.65
C ALA A 38 -1.76 9.60 6.65
N THR A 39 -2.52 9.45 5.57
CA THR A 39 -3.47 8.34 5.41
C THR A 39 -2.75 6.97 5.47
N LEU A 40 -1.58 6.85 4.82
CA LEU A 40 -0.79 5.62 4.89
C LEU A 40 -0.24 5.37 6.30
N ALA A 41 0.22 6.42 6.99
CA ALA A 41 0.71 6.32 8.36
C ALA A 41 -0.39 5.88 9.34
N ASP A 42 -1.62 6.38 9.17
CA ASP A 42 -2.81 6.00 9.95
C ASP A 42 -3.19 4.52 9.74
N LEU A 43 -2.96 4.01 8.53
CA LEU A 43 -3.09 2.58 8.20
C LEU A 43 -1.92 1.72 8.73
N GLY A 44 -0.99 2.32 9.47
CA GLY A 44 0.15 1.64 10.09
C GLY A 44 1.37 1.49 9.19
N VAL A 45 1.43 2.17 8.04
CA VAL A 45 2.58 2.10 7.13
C VAL A 45 3.78 2.87 7.69
N ASP A 46 4.74 2.15 8.27
CA ASP A 46 5.85 2.75 9.01
C ASP A 46 6.74 3.71 8.21
N TRP A 47 6.93 3.48 6.90
CA TRP A 47 7.78 4.34 6.07
C TRP A 47 7.10 5.64 5.64
N ALA A 48 5.80 5.79 5.89
CA ALA A 48 5.03 6.98 5.57
C ALA A 48 4.95 7.99 6.74
N ARG A 49 5.55 7.66 7.89
CA ARG A 49 5.73 8.56 9.04
C ARG A 49 6.92 9.49 8.84
#